data_AF-A0A3M1TBY7-F1
#
_entry.id   AF-A0A3M1TBY7-F1
#
_cell.length_a   1.000
_cell.length_b   1.000
_cell.length_c   1.000
_cell.angle_alpha   90.00
_cell.angle_beta   90.00
_cell.angle_gamma   90.00
#
_symmetry.space_group_name_H-M   'P 1'
#
loop_
_entity.id
_entity.type
_entity.pdbx_description
1 polymer ?
#
loop_
_entity_poly.entity_id
_entity_poly.type
_entity_poly.pdbx_seq_one_letter_code
_entity_poly.pdbx_strand_id
1 'polypeptide(L)'
;MTIPCQFSQFPPNHWLTVVCLNRVCLRGLTVDSAMEKIAELGITPELKYQWNPIESEIDVLAIVQCDPLEKDREPSLSETQIQQLWDIFGNESLLSRSTGKSGDLSKVLVREKLKHPVPTPPSKPSWYGKSMGEALVDFLTLPSKP
;
A
#
# COMPACT_ATOMS: atom_id res chain seq x y z
N MET A 1 -27.17 -3.07 -18.89
CA MET A 1 -27.30 -2.84 -17.44
C MET A 1 -26.00 -2.21 -16.98
N THR A 2 -25.99 -0.89 -16.75
CA THR A 2 -24.78 -0.15 -16.38
C THR A 2 -24.58 -0.35 -14.88
N ILE A 3 -23.52 -1.06 -14.48
CA ILE A 3 -23.19 -1.23 -13.07
C ILE A 3 -22.65 0.12 -12.57
N PRO A 4 -23.30 0.81 -11.63
CA PRO A 4 -22.91 2.16 -11.18
C PRO A 4 -21.61 2.18 -10.33
N CYS A 5 -20.92 1.04 -10.23
CA CYS A 5 -19.77 0.83 -9.35
C CYS A 5 -18.47 0.98 -10.15
N GLN A 6 -18.14 2.21 -10.57
CA GLN A 6 -16.86 2.46 -11.25
C GLN A 6 -15.90 3.21 -10.32
N PHE A 7 -15.08 2.43 -9.61
CA PHE A 7 -13.74 2.83 -9.16
C PHE A 7 -12.82 3.23 -10.35
N SER A 8 -13.26 3.10 -11.61
CA SER A 8 -12.36 3.11 -12.75
C SER A 8 -11.98 4.48 -13.29
N GLN A 9 -12.70 5.55 -12.98
CA GLN A 9 -12.44 6.87 -13.57
C GLN A 9 -12.00 7.86 -12.51
N PHE A 10 -10.72 8.21 -12.56
CA PHE A 10 -10.13 9.29 -11.80
C PHE A 10 -9.56 10.34 -12.74
N PRO A 11 -9.33 11.58 -12.25
CA PRO A 11 -8.57 12.55 -13.01
C PRO A 11 -7.19 12.00 -13.42
N PRO A 12 -6.73 12.27 -14.65
CA PRO A 12 -5.40 11.84 -15.10
C PRO A 12 -4.30 12.60 -14.35
N ASN A 13 -3.12 11.99 -14.24
CA ASN A 13 -1.93 12.55 -13.58
C ASN A 13 -2.19 12.95 -12.12
N HIS A 14 -2.93 12.13 -11.37
CA HIS A 14 -3.15 12.31 -9.94
C HIS A 14 -2.45 11.21 -9.14
N TRP A 15 -2.11 11.53 -7.90
CA TRP A 15 -1.73 10.58 -6.87
C TRP A 15 -2.98 10.14 -6.11
N LEU A 16 -3.17 8.84 -6.02
CA LEU A 16 -4.34 8.20 -5.42
C LEU A 16 -3.88 7.35 -4.25
N THR A 17 -4.46 7.57 -3.07
CA THR A 17 -4.27 6.71 -1.90
C THR A 17 -5.62 6.16 -1.47
N VAL A 18 -5.71 4.83 -1.34
CA VAL A 18 -6.95 4.07 -1.18
C VAL A 18 -6.79 3.03 -0.08
N VAL A 19 -7.72 3.03 0.87
CA VAL A 19 -7.88 1.94 1.84
C VAL A 19 -8.90 0.94 1.30
N CYS A 20 -8.52 -0.33 1.22
CA CYS A 20 -9.42 -1.43 0.90
C CYS A 20 -10.07 -1.93 2.20
N LEU A 21 -11.30 -1.51 2.46
CA LEU A 21 -12.02 -1.80 3.70
C LEU A 21 -12.29 -3.30 3.89
N ASN A 22 -12.37 -4.08 2.81
CA ASN A 22 -12.49 -5.54 2.89
C ASN A 22 -11.25 -6.22 3.49
N ARG A 23 -10.10 -5.54 3.56
CA ARG A 23 -8.83 -6.12 4.03
C ARG A 23 -8.37 -5.58 5.38
N VAL A 24 -9.05 -4.60 5.98
CA VAL A 24 -8.63 -3.98 7.26
C VAL A 24 -8.64 -4.98 8.43
N CYS A 25 -9.41 -6.06 8.32
CA CYS A 25 -9.40 -7.16 9.28
C CYS A 25 -8.03 -7.86 9.40
N LEU A 26 -7.18 -7.81 8.38
CA LEU A 26 -5.81 -8.33 8.43
C LEU A 26 -4.92 -7.55 9.42
N ARG A 27 -5.34 -6.33 9.78
CA ARG A 27 -4.72 -5.49 10.80
C ARG A 27 -5.50 -5.50 12.13
N GLY A 28 -6.47 -6.41 12.28
CA GLY A 28 -7.31 -6.51 13.47
C GLY A 28 -8.40 -5.43 13.57
N LEU A 29 -8.70 -4.72 12.48
CA LEU A 29 -9.71 -3.67 12.46
C LEU A 29 -11.03 -4.16 11.87
N THR A 30 -12.15 -3.61 12.36
CA THR A 30 -13.43 -3.66 11.66
C THR A 30 -13.53 -2.51 10.65
N VAL A 31 -14.52 -2.55 9.75
CA VAL A 31 -14.76 -1.44 8.82
C VAL A 31 -15.07 -0.14 9.58
N ASP A 32 -15.92 -0.20 10.60
CA ASP A 32 -16.29 0.98 11.40
C ASP A 32 -15.06 1.55 12.12
N SER A 33 -14.24 0.70 12.75
CA SER A 33 -13.01 1.13 13.41
C SER A 33 -11.99 1.71 12.43
N ALA A 34 -11.88 1.15 11.22
CA ALA A 34 -11.05 1.72 10.17
C ALA A 34 -11.52 3.12 9.74
N MET A 35 -12.83 3.33 9.62
CA MET A 35 -13.40 4.63 9.29
C MET A 35 -13.22 5.65 10.42
N GLU A 36 -13.37 5.23 11.68
CA GLU A 36 -13.05 6.05 12.86
C GLU A 36 -11.59 6.49 12.84
N LYS A 37 -10.66 5.56 12.57
CA LYS A 37 -9.22 5.87 12.48
C LYS A 37 -8.94 6.89 11.37
N ILE A 38 -9.59 6.79 10.21
CA ILE A 38 -9.44 7.79 9.13
C ILE A 38 -9.97 9.16 9.59
N ALA A 39 -11.13 9.19 10.26
CA ALA A 39 -11.74 10.42 10.78
C ALA A 39 -10.90 11.07 11.90
N GLU A 40 -10.26 10.28 12.78
CA GLU A 40 -9.34 10.74 13.81
C GLU A 40 -8.11 11.46 13.22
N LEU A 41 -7.70 11.11 11.99
CA LEU A 41 -6.65 11.82 11.25
C LEU A 41 -7.14 13.11 10.59
N GLY A 42 -8.41 13.48 10.77
CA GLY A 42 -9.03 14.64 10.12
C GLY A 42 -9.30 14.43 8.63
N ILE A 43 -9.34 13.18 8.16
CA ILE A 43 -9.52 12.84 6.75
C ILE A 43 -10.99 12.46 6.52
N THR A 44 -11.61 13.07 5.50
CA THR A 44 -12.95 12.67 5.04
C THR A 44 -12.80 11.85 3.77
N PRO A 45 -12.92 10.51 3.83
CA PRO A 45 -12.71 9.67 2.65
C PRO A 45 -13.91 9.71 1.71
N GLU A 46 -13.66 9.56 0.40
CA GLU A 46 -14.70 9.25 -0.57
C GLU A 46 -14.88 7.73 -0.66
N LEU A 47 -16.09 7.22 -0.46
CA LEU A 47 -16.38 5.80 -0.62
C LEU A 47 -16.66 5.47 -2.09
N LYS A 48 -15.94 4.47 -2.60
CA LYS A 48 -16.14 3.88 -3.93
C LYS A 48 -16.38 2.38 -3.79
N TYR A 49 -17.09 1.83 -4.76
CA TYR A 49 -17.37 0.41 -4.85
C TYR A 49 -16.79 -0.14 -6.16
N GLN A 50 -16.21 -1.32 -6.08
CA GLN A 50 -15.65 -2.03 -7.23
C GLN A 50 -16.14 -3.48 -7.20
N TRP A 51 -16.73 -3.97 -8.29
CA TRP A 51 -16.98 -5.40 -8.43
C TRP A 51 -15.65 -6.13 -8.62
N ASN A 52 -15.36 -7.10 -7.75
CA ASN A 52 -14.19 -7.96 -7.85
C ASN A 52 -14.62 -9.34 -8.39
N PRO A 53 -14.35 -9.64 -9.67
CA PRO A 53 -14.76 -10.91 -10.27
C PRO A 53 -13.96 -12.12 -9.78
N ILE A 54 -12.79 -11.90 -9.16
CA ILE A 54 -11.94 -12.99 -8.65
C ILE A 54 -12.50 -13.49 -7.33
N GLU A 55 -12.88 -12.57 -6.44
CA GLU A 55 -13.47 -12.90 -5.15
C GLU A 55 -14.99 -13.12 -5.23
N SER A 56 -15.62 -12.73 -6.36
CA SER A 56 -17.08 -12.69 -6.52
C SER A 56 -17.78 -11.83 -5.46
N GLU A 57 -17.13 -10.72 -5.09
CA GLU A 57 -17.56 -9.81 -4.04
C GLU A 57 -17.48 -8.34 -4.50
N ILE A 58 -18.16 -7.46 -3.77
CA ILE A 58 -17.97 -6.01 -3.90
C ILE A 58 -16.85 -5.58 -2.96
N ASP A 59 -15.81 -5.00 -3.53
CA ASP A 59 -14.78 -4.29 -2.79
C ASP A 59 -15.28 -2.89 -2.44
N VAL A 60 -15.22 -2.56 -1.15
CA VAL A 60 -15.52 -1.24 -0.57
C VAL A 60 -14.19 -0.53 -0.33
N LEU A 61 -14.05 0.64 -0.95
CA LEU A 61 -12.80 1.38 -1.03
C LEU A 61 -13.01 2.78 -0.45
N ALA A 62 -12.14 3.19 0.47
CA ALA A 62 -12.08 4.55 0.98
C ALA A 62 -10.92 5.28 0.32
N ILE A 63 -11.25 6.24 -0.56
CA ILE A 63 -10.27 7.13 -1.19
C ILE A 63 -9.94 8.22 -0.18
N VAL A 64 -8.71 8.21 0.34
CA VAL A 64 -8.23 9.17 1.34
C VAL A 64 -7.43 10.30 0.72
N GLN A 65 -6.96 10.13 -0.52
CA GLN A 65 -6.23 11.14 -1.28
C GLN A 65 -6.47 10.96 -2.77
N CYS A 66 -6.71 12.06 -3.49
CA CYS A 66 -6.72 12.11 -4.95
C CYS A 66 -6.22 13.48 -5.42
N ASP A 67 -4.91 13.68 -5.37
CA ASP A 67 -4.28 14.99 -5.62
C ASP A 67 -3.57 15.04 -6.97
N PRO A 68 -3.50 16.19 -7.66
CA PRO A 68 -2.68 16.34 -8.85
C PRO A 68 -1.20 16.05 -8.57
N LEU A 69 -0.49 15.46 -9.54
CA LEU A 69 0.97 15.24 -9.47
C LEU A 69 1.81 16.48 -9.82
N GLU A 70 1.16 17.61 -10.09
CA GLU A 70 1.83 18.87 -10.42
C GLU A 70 2.62 19.39 -9.22
N LYS A 71 3.87 19.84 -9.46
CA LYS A 71 4.82 20.25 -8.41
C LYS A 71 4.38 21.46 -7.59
N ASP A 72 3.45 22.26 -8.11
CA ASP A 72 3.09 23.57 -7.55
C ASP A 72 1.80 23.53 -6.71
N ARG A 73 1.27 22.33 -6.40
CA ARG A 73 0.13 22.15 -5.50
C ARG A 73 0.56 21.46 -4.22
N GLU A 74 0.10 22.01 -3.10
CA GLU A 74 0.22 21.35 -1.81
C GLU A 74 -0.66 20.09 -1.77
N PRO A 75 -0.12 18.94 -1.32
CA PRO A 75 -0.90 17.73 -1.10
C PRO A 75 -2.04 17.98 -0.10
N SER A 76 -3.18 17.31 -0.29
CA SER A 76 -4.31 17.38 0.65
C SER A 76 -4.02 16.69 1.97
N LEU A 77 -3.07 15.77 2.00
CA LEU A 77 -2.59 15.09 3.20
C LEU A 77 -1.18 15.55 3.56
N SER A 78 -0.98 15.89 4.83
CA SER A 78 0.35 16.11 5.39
C SER A 78 1.18 14.82 5.41
N GLU A 79 2.51 14.95 5.43
CA GLU A 79 3.42 13.81 5.57
C GLU A 79 3.12 12.97 6.83
N THR A 80 2.75 13.63 7.93
CA THR A 80 2.36 12.96 9.18
C THR A 80 1.11 12.09 8.99
N GLN A 81 0.06 12.62 8.34
CA GLN A 81 -1.14 11.86 8.04
C GLN A 81 -0.84 10.67 7.13
N ILE A 82 0.02 10.84 6.12
CA ILE A 82 0.44 9.76 5.23
C ILE A 82 1.16 8.66 6.02
N GLN A 83 2.10 9.03 6.90
CA GLN A 83 2.80 8.05 7.74
C GLN A 83 1.83 7.30 8.66
N GLN A 84 0.89 8.02 9.30
CA GLN A 84 -0.10 7.40 10.19
C GLN A 84 -1.03 6.45 9.43
N LEU A 85 -1.46 6.80 8.21
CA LEU A 85 -2.23 5.89 7.35
C LEU A 85 -1.45 4.60 7.09
N TRP A 86 -0.15 4.69 6.78
CA TRP A 86 0.71 3.52 6.57
C TRP A 86 0.87 2.67 7.83
N ASP A 87 1.03 3.30 9.00
CA ASP A 87 1.19 2.59 10.27
C ASP A 87 -0.09 1.80 10.63
N ILE A 88 -1.26 2.40 10.40
CA ILE A 88 -2.56 1.79 10.69
C ILE A 88 -2.85 0.66 9.69
N PHE A 89 -2.82 0.96 8.39
CA PHE A 89 -3.39 0.10 7.35
C PHE A 89 -2.37 -0.82 6.67
N GLY A 90 -1.09 -0.41 6.63
CA GLY A 90 -0.01 -1.18 6.00
C GLY A 90 -0.24 -1.50 4.51
N ASN A 91 0.68 -2.26 3.93
CA ASN A 91 0.58 -2.73 2.53
C ASN A 91 -0.52 -3.77 2.33
N GLU A 92 -1.09 -4.30 3.41
CA GLU A 92 -2.14 -5.30 3.38
C GLU A 92 -3.50 -4.69 3.04
N SER A 93 -3.71 -3.41 3.36
CA SER A 93 -5.00 -2.74 3.15
C SER A 93 -4.90 -1.34 2.54
N LEU A 94 -3.71 -0.74 2.44
CA LEU A 94 -3.50 0.59 1.82
C LEU A 94 -2.77 0.48 0.48
N LEU A 95 -3.37 1.04 -0.58
CA LEU A 95 -2.77 1.16 -1.89
C LEU A 95 -2.47 2.64 -2.17
N SER A 96 -1.24 2.97 -2.53
CA SER A 96 -0.87 4.30 -3.02
C SER A 96 -0.27 4.20 -4.42
N ARG A 97 -0.76 4.99 -5.37
CA ARG A 97 -0.33 4.93 -6.77
C ARG A 97 -0.70 6.17 -7.58
N SER A 98 -0.04 6.34 -8.73
CA SER A 98 -0.49 7.27 -9.76
C SER A 98 -1.70 6.73 -10.55
N THR A 99 -2.62 7.62 -10.94
CA THR A 99 -3.72 7.38 -11.87
C THR A 99 -3.26 7.28 -13.33
N GLY A 100 -2.02 7.70 -13.63
CA GLY A 100 -1.46 7.68 -14.98
C GLY A 100 -2.10 8.70 -15.94
N LYS A 101 -1.69 8.67 -17.21
CA LYS A 101 -2.07 9.69 -18.21
C LYS A 101 -3.54 9.68 -18.61
N SER A 102 -4.22 8.53 -18.50
CA SER A 102 -5.64 8.40 -18.86
C SER A 102 -6.59 8.55 -17.68
N GLY A 103 -6.11 8.38 -16.45
CA GLY A 103 -6.99 8.30 -15.27
C GLY A 103 -7.88 7.05 -15.23
N ASP A 104 -7.77 6.17 -16.24
CA ASP A 104 -8.55 4.94 -16.35
C ASP A 104 -7.88 3.81 -15.56
N LEU A 105 -8.49 3.48 -14.42
CA LEU A 105 -8.12 2.39 -13.54
C LEU A 105 -9.10 1.21 -13.62
N SER A 106 -9.89 1.08 -14.70
CA SER A 106 -10.84 -0.04 -14.90
C SER A 106 -10.20 -1.42 -14.81
N LYS A 107 -8.93 -1.54 -15.20
CA LYS A 107 -8.15 -2.79 -15.16
C LYS A 107 -7.47 -3.04 -13.81
N VAL A 108 -7.63 -2.13 -12.86
CA VAL A 108 -6.98 -2.21 -11.55
C VAL A 108 -7.99 -2.72 -10.54
N LEU A 109 -7.77 -3.94 -10.05
CA LEU A 109 -8.45 -4.46 -8.87
C LEU A 109 -7.62 -4.15 -7.63
N VAL A 110 -8.10 -3.25 -6.77
CA VAL A 110 -7.33 -2.76 -5.61
C VAL A 110 -6.97 -3.90 -4.67
N ARG A 111 -7.94 -4.73 -4.30
CA ARG A 111 -7.75 -5.88 -3.40
C ARG A 111 -6.68 -6.84 -3.93
N GLU A 112 -6.63 -7.09 -5.23
CA GLU A 112 -5.61 -7.96 -5.83
C GLU A 112 -4.21 -7.36 -5.80
N LYS A 113 -4.08 -6.04 -5.99
CA LYS A 113 -2.79 -5.36 -5.88
C LYS A 113 -2.21 -5.44 -4.47
N LEU A 114 -3.07 -5.48 -3.45
CA LEU A 114 -2.72 -5.61 -2.04
C LEU A 114 -2.45 -7.05 -1.60
N LYS A 115 -2.74 -8.05 -2.44
CA LYS A 115 -2.43 -9.46 -2.16
C LYS A 115 -1.01 -9.86 -2.54
N HIS A 116 -0.28 -9.03 -3.29
CA HIS A 116 1.07 -9.39 -3.72
C HIS A 116 1.98 -9.53 -2.49
N PRO A 117 2.65 -10.68 -2.31
CA PRO A 117 3.57 -10.86 -1.20
C PRO A 117 4.72 -9.87 -1.36
N VAL A 118 4.99 -9.10 -0.29
CA VAL A 118 6.26 -8.39 -0.16
C VAL A 118 7.34 -9.47 -0.20
N PRO A 119 8.32 -9.43 -1.14
CA PRO A 119 9.38 -10.41 -1.17
C PRO A 119 10.05 -10.40 0.21
N THR A 120 10.16 -11.56 0.84
CA THR A 120 10.91 -11.71 2.09
C THR A 120 12.26 -11.04 1.88
N PRO A 121 12.66 -10.09 2.73
CA PRO A 121 13.98 -9.47 2.61
C PRO A 121 15.02 -10.59 2.52
N PRO A 122 16.05 -10.45 1.66
CA PRO A 122 17.05 -11.49 1.52
C PRO A 122 17.58 -11.85 2.90
N SER A 123 17.71 -13.15 3.16
CA SER A 123 18.31 -13.64 4.39
C SER A 123 19.62 -12.88 4.61
N LYS A 124 19.79 -12.32 5.82
CA LYS A 124 21.02 -11.62 6.18
C LYS A 124 22.19 -12.54 5.83
N PRO A 125 23.24 -12.04 5.14
CA PRO A 125 24.41 -12.84 4.85
C PRO A 125 24.95 -13.46 6.15
N SER A 126 25.46 -14.68 6.10
CA SER A 126 25.95 -15.42 7.28
C SER A 126 27.06 -14.69 8.06
N TRP A 127 27.66 -13.65 7.49
CA TRP A 127 28.64 -12.78 8.12
C TRP A 127 28.03 -11.56 8.84
N TYR A 128 26.76 -11.20 8.56
CA TYR A 128 26.07 -10.04 9.13
C TYR A 128 25.47 -10.39 10.49
N GLY A 129 26.32 -10.48 11.50
CA GLY A 129 25.97 -10.89 12.87
C GLY A 129 27.09 -11.63 13.60
N LYS A 130 28.12 -12.08 12.86
CA LYS A 130 29.37 -12.55 13.47
C LYS A 130 30.08 -11.36 14.11
N SER A 131 30.37 -11.45 15.41
CA SER A 131 31.24 -10.48 16.07
C SER A 131 32.59 -10.42 15.33
N MET A 132 33.27 -9.28 15.36
CA MET A 132 34.52 -9.04 14.61
C MET A 132 35.63 -10.09 14.89
N GLY A 133 35.50 -10.87 15.98
CA GLY A 133 36.40 -11.98 16.31
C GLY A 133 36.19 -13.26 15.48
N GLU A 134 34.97 -13.53 15.00
CA GLU A 134 34.67 -14.77 14.24
C GLU A 134 34.96 -14.63 12.73
N ALA A 135 34.90 -13.41 12.19
CA ALA A 135 35.20 -13.15 10.77
C ALA A 135 36.70 -13.30 10.44
N LEU A 136 37.58 -13.14 11.43
CA LEU A 136 39.04 -13.29 11.27
C LEU A 136 39.48 -14.76 11.15
N VAL A 137 38.72 -15.70 11.73
CA VAL A 137 39.05 -17.14 11.67
C VAL A 137 38.80 -17.72 10.27
N ASP A 138 37.75 -17.24 9.59
CA ASP A 138 37.43 -17.67 8.22
C ASP A 138 38.43 -17.11 7.18
N PHE A 139 39.05 -15.95 7.44
CA PHE A 139 40.05 -15.37 6.53
C PHE A 139 41.43 -16.05 6.62
N LEU A 140 41.77 -16.62 7.78
CA LEU A 140 43.08 -17.26 8.02
C LEU A 140 43.11 -18.77 7.69
N THR A 141 41.97 -19.36 7.32
CA THR A 141 41.87 -20.79 6.96
C THR A 141 41.84 -21.06 5.46
N LEU A 142 42.06 -20.04 4.62
CA LEU A 142 42.34 -20.28 3.21
C LEU A 142 43.67 -21.06 3.08
N PRO A 143 43.67 -22.28 2.52
CA PRO A 143 44.92 -22.95 2.21
C PRO A 143 45.64 -22.12 1.14
N SER A 144 46.82 -21.61 1.48
CA SER A 144 47.80 -21.14 0.49
C SER A 144 47.99 -22.24 -0.54
N LYS A 145 47.43 -22.03 -1.73
CA LYS A 145 47.69 -22.88 -2.89
C LYS A 145 49.18 -22.80 -3.25
N PRO A 146 49.74 -23.89 -3.81
CA PRO A 146 51.17 -24.18 -3.84
C PRO A 146 52.01 -23.17 -4.62
#